data_AF-B9DJ43-F1
#
_entry.id   AF-B9DJ43-F1
#
_cell.length_a   1.000
_cell.length_b   1.000
_cell.length_c   1.000
_cell.angle_alpha   90.00
_cell.angle_beta   90.00
_cell.angle_gamma   90.00
#
_symmetry.space_group_name_H-M   'P 1'
#
loop_
_entity.id
_entity.type
_entity.pdbx_description
1 polymer ?
#
loop_
_entity_poly.entity_id
_entity_poly.type
_entity_poly.pdbx_seq_one_letter_code
_entity_poly.pdbx_strand_id
1 'polypeptide(L)'
;MNKDGGQPGANIRVGFLYNPNRVQFDSKIKPGDANTAVSYQKGNLTRNPGRIDPNNPAFIDSRKPLAAQFKFRGKQVIAIANHWNSKNGDDALFGKNQPVNLGSEKQRVEIAKAVSRFVTQVKQDNPKANIVALGDFNDFQWSQPLKTLEGNQMTDLVNSVPQNERYSYVYQGNSQSLDHVVVSNNLAPHSKLDMVHVNSDFTDMSGRASDHDPLLVQLDLLHLNKKN
;
A
#
# COMPACT_ATOMS: atom_id res chain seq x y z
N MET A 1 2.01 0.58 -25.07
CA MET A 1 2.25 1.49 -23.92
C MET A 1 0.94 1.69 -23.17
N ASN A 2 0.97 2.05 -21.88
CA ASN A 2 -0.23 2.32 -21.05
C ASN A 2 -1.17 1.12 -20.78
N LYS A 3 -0.61 -0.07 -20.48
CA LYS A 3 -1.40 -1.25 -20.05
C LYS A 3 -1.47 -1.47 -18.52
N ASP A 4 -0.73 -0.67 -17.75
CA ASP A 4 -0.67 -0.81 -16.29
C ASP A 4 -1.84 -0.03 -15.65
N GLY A 5 -3.08 -0.43 -15.96
CA GLY A 5 -4.34 -0.03 -15.31
C GLY A 5 -4.61 1.45 -15.02
N GLY A 6 -5.67 1.70 -14.26
CA GLY A 6 -6.12 3.04 -13.85
C GLY A 6 -7.18 3.64 -14.78
N GLN A 7 -7.33 4.96 -14.73
CA GLN A 7 -8.31 5.67 -15.55
C GLN A 7 -8.03 5.43 -17.06
N PRO A 8 -9.04 5.07 -17.87
CA PRO A 8 -8.88 4.93 -19.32
C PRO A 8 -8.25 6.19 -19.94
N GLY A 9 -7.20 5.98 -20.75
CA GLY A 9 -6.45 7.08 -21.37
C GLY A 9 -5.39 7.74 -20.48
N ALA A 10 -5.31 7.40 -19.19
CA ALA A 10 -4.29 7.89 -18.28
C ALA A 10 -3.06 6.96 -18.20
N ASN A 11 -1.98 7.46 -17.59
CA ASN A 11 -0.75 6.73 -17.33
C ASN A 11 -0.40 6.81 -15.82
N ILE A 12 -1.34 6.41 -14.96
CA ILE A 12 -1.21 6.56 -13.50
C ILE A 12 -0.11 5.64 -12.99
N ARG A 13 0.83 6.17 -12.21
CA ARG A 13 1.96 5.43 -11.64
C ARG A 13 2.09 5.69 -10.15
N VAL A 14 2.66 4.72 -9.45
CA VAL A 14 3.12 4.89 -8.07
C VAL A 14 4.60 5.29 -8.08
N GLY A 15 5.01 6.03 -7.06
CA GLY A 15 6.38 6.51 -6.91
C GLY A 15 6.66 6.96 -5.48
N PHE A 16 7.92 7.29 -5.23
CA PHE A 16 8.39 7.77 -3.93
C PHE A 16 9.03 9.14 -4.08
N LEU A 17 8.68 10.05 -3.18
CA LEU A 17 9.42 11.28 -2.92
C LEU A 17 10.06 11.15 -1.55
N TYR A 18 11.32 11.58 -1.41
CA TYR A 18 12.04 11.52 -0.15
C TYR A 18 12.96 12.73 0.02
N ASN A 19 13.20 13.10 1.27
CA ASN A 19 14.16 14.16 1.61
C ASN A 19 15.57 13.56 1.75
N PRO A 20 16.51 13.84 0.83
CA PRO A 20 17.85 13.25 0.85
C PRO A 20 18.70 13.68 2.05
N ASN A 21 18.35 14.78 2.71
CA ASN A 21 19.03 15.22 3.94
C ASN A 21 18.70 14.32 5.15
N ARG A 22 17.67 13.48 5.04
CA ARG A 22 17.19 12.62 6.14
C ARG A 22 17.18 11.13 5.78
N VAL A 23 16.85 10.83 4.53
CA VAL A 23 16.63 9.48 4.03
C VAL A 23 17.65 9.19 2.94
N GLN A 24 18.36 8.07 3.08
CA GLN A 24 19.31 7.60 2.08
C GLN A 24 18.60 6.58 1.19
N PHE A 25 18.59 6.86 -0.12
CA PHE A 25 18.21 5.87 -1.12
C PHE A 25 19.43 5.01 -1.46
N ASP A 26 19.29 3.69 -1.43
CA ASP A 26 20.41 2.78 -1.69
C ASP A 26 20.66 2.64 -3.20
N SER A 27 21.43 3.59 -3.74
CA SER A 27 21.77 3.68 -5.17
C SER A 27 22.80 2.64 -5.64
N LYS A 28 23.35 1.82 -4.74
CA LYS A 28 24.25 0.72 -5.11
C LYS A 28 23.48 -0.48 -5.69
N ILE A 29 22.20 -0.60 -5.36
CA ILE A 29 21.32 -1.60 -5.92
C ILE A 29 20.78 -1.06 -7.25
N LYS A 30 21.02 -1.78 -8.34
CA LYS A 30 20.58 -1.35 -9.67
C LYS A 30 19.05 -1.19 -9.74
N PRO A 31 18.53 -0.19 -10.47
CA PRO A 31 17.09 -0.03 -10.65
C PRO A 31 16.50 -1.22 -11.43
N GLY A 32 15.22 -1.50 -11.17
CA GLY A 32 14.42 -2.45 -11.93
C GLY A 32 13.99 -1.90 -13.30
N ASP A 33 13.39 -2.77 -14.09
CA ASP A 33 12.75 -2.44 -15.36
C ASP A 33 11.25 -2.82 -15.32
N ALA A 34 10.57 -2.76 -16.46
CA ALA A 34 9.14 -3.03 -16.54
C ALA A 34 8.74 -4.50 -16.29
N ASN A 35 9.65 -5.46 -16.56
CA ASN A 35 9.35 -6.88 -16.70
C ASN A 35 10.11 -7.77 -15.70
N THR A 36 11.17 -7.25 -15.08
CA THR A 36 11.98 -7.98 -14.11
C THR A 36 11.41 -7.82 -12.71
N ALA A 37 11.02 -8.93 -12.08
CA ALA A 37 10.58 -8.96 -10.70
C ALA A 37 11.71 -8.54 -9.73
N VAL A 38 11.36 -7.68 -8.78
CA VAL A 38 12.18 -7.48 -7.58
C VAL A 38 12.05 -8.68 -6.65
N SER A 39 13.13 -8.99 -5.96
CA SER A 39 13.23 -10.02 -4.93
C SER A 39 14.09 -9.47 -3.79
N TYR A 40 14.28 -10.26 -2.73
CA TYR A 40 15.12 -9.90 -1.59
C TYR A 40 16.11 -11.02 -1.30
N GLN A 41 17.40 -10.69 -1.28
CA GLN A 41 18.51 -11.64 -1.15
C GLN A 41 19.67 -10.99 -0.41
N LYS A 42 20.32 -11.73 0.49
CA LYS A 42 21.53 -11.26 1.20
C LYS A 42 21.30 -9.91 1.88
N GLY A 43 20.15 -9.75 2.52
CA GLY A 43 19.79 -8.54 3.26
C GLY A 43 19.40 -7.33 2.42
N ASN A 44 19.21 -7.46 1.10
CA ASN A 44 18.90 -6.33 0.21
C ASN A 44 17.87 -6.69 -0.86
N LEU A 45 17.16 -5.67 -1.37
CA LEU A 45 16.43 -5.82 -2.64
C LEU A 45 17.37 -6.16 -3.79
N THR A 46 16.92 -7.00 -4.73
CA THR A 46 17.68 -7.30 -5.96
C THR A 46 17.58 -6.19 -7.01
N ARG A 47 16.60 -5.29 -6.86
CA ARG A 47 16.37 -4.09 -7.68
C ARG A 47 15.85 -2.96 -6.78
N ASN A 48 16.32 -1.73 -6.96
CA ASN A 48 15.88 -0.59 -6.16
C ASN A 48 15.72 0.70 -6.99
N PRO A 49 14.48 1.23 -7.15
CA PRO A 49 13.22 0.55 -6.87
C PRO A 49 13.02 -0.64 -7.83
N GLY A 50 12.07 -1.51 -7.54
CA GLY A 50 11.71 -2.64 -8.41
C GLY A 50 10.25 -3.06 -8.28
N ARG A 51 9.68 -3.58 -9.37
CA ARG A 51 8.28 -4.02 -9.44
C ARG A 51 8.11 -5.41 -8.83
N ILE A 52 7.07 -5.61 -8.01
CA ILE A 52 6.73 -6.92 -7.46
C ILE A 52 5.97 -7.72 -8.52
N ASP A 53 6.52 -8.88 -8.88
CA ASP A 53 5.88 -9.86 -9.77
C ASP A 53 5.20 -9.25 -11.03
N PRO A 54 5.91 -8.42 -11.83
CA PRO A 54 5.29 -7.59 -12.86
C PRO A 54 4.61 -8.37 -14.00
N ASN A 55 4.86 -9.67 -14.12
CA ASN A 55 4.23 -10.50 -15.16
C ASN A 55 3.03 -11.30 -14.60
N ASN A 56 2.64 -11.10 -13.34
CA ASN A 56 1.49 -11.76 -12.75
C ASN A 56 0.20 -11.34 -13.48
N PRO A 57 -0.66 -12.30 -13.90
CA PRO A 57 -1.95 -12.00 -14.52
C PRO A 57 -2.88 -11.12 -13.67
N ALA A 58 -2.72 -11.12 -12.34
CA ALA A 58 -3.46 -10.24 -11.44
C ALA A 58 -3.25 -8.74 -11.74
N PHE A 59 -2.16 -8.38 -12.43
CA PHE A 59 -1.86 -7.00 -12.81
C PHE A 59 -2.33 -6.62 -14.23
N ILE A 60 -3.09 -7.48 -14.91
CA ILE A 60 -3.78 -7.09 -16.14
C ILE A 60 -4.75 -5.96 -15.80
N ASP A 61 -4.63 -4.83 -16.50
CA ASP A 61 -5.41 -3.61 -16.27
C ASP A 61 -5.35 -3.07 -14.83
N SER A 62 -4.27 -3.37 -14.11
CA SER A 62 -3.99 -2.84 -12.77
C SER A 62 -2.54 -2.35 -12.64
N ARG A 63 -2.28 -1.48 -11.66
CA ARG A 63 -0.93 -0.96 -11.44
C ARG A 63 -0.10 -1.99 -10.68
N LYS A 64 1.18 -2.05 -11.03
CA LYS A 64 2.14 -2.97 -10.42
C LYS A 64 2.77 -2.33 -9.17
N PRO A 65 2.71 -2.98 -8.00
CA PRO A 65 3.35 -2.50 -6.78
C PRO A 65 4.86 -2.27 -6.96
N LEU A 66 5.36 -1.18 -6.38
CA LEU A 66 6.76 -0.77 -6.49
C LEU A 66 7.43 -0.85 -5.11
N ALA A 67 8.41 -1.72 -4.95
CA ALA A 67 9.23 -1.80 -3.74
C ALA A 67 10.47 -0.91 -3.87
N ALA A 68 10.81 -0.19 -2.81
CA ALA A 68 12.04 0.57 -2.69
C ALA A 68 12.67 0.36 -1.31
N GLN A 69 13.99 0.28 -1.28
CA GLN A 69 14.80 0.16 -0.09
C GLN A 69 15.44 1.51 0.22
N PHE A 70 15.17 1.97 1.44
CA PHE A 70 15.75 3.18 2.00
C PHE A 70 16.51 2.87 3.28
N LYS A 71 17.33 3.82 3.71
CA LYS A 71 17.92 3.85 5.04
C LYS A 71 17.55 5.15 5.74
N PHE A 72 16.96 5.03 6.92
CA PHE A 72 16.59 6.16 7.77
C PHE A 72 17.12 5.91 9.17
N ARG A 73 17.84 6.89 9.74
CA ARG A 73 18.48 6.78 11.06
C ARG A 73 19.29 5.47 11.24
N GLY A 74 20.03 5.07 10.20
CA GLY A 74 20.85 3.87 10.22
C GLY A 74 20.11 2.54 10.00
N LYS A 75 18.76 2.55 9.95
CA LYS A 75 17.93 1.36 9.79
C LYS A 75 17.42 1.25 8.35
N GLN A 76 17.47 0.03 7.80
CA GLN A 76 16.84 -0.27 6.51
C GLN A 76 15.31 -0.23 6.68
N VAL A 77 14.62 0.31 5.68
CA VAL A 77 13.16 0.29 5.53
C VAL A 77 12.84 -0.08 4.09
N ILE A 78 11.96 -1.06 3.90
CA ILE A 78 11.41 -1.43 2.60
C ILE A 78 10.01 -0.83 2.51
N ALA A 79 9.85 0.14 1.62
CA ALA A 79 8.55 0.73 1.31
C ALA A 79 7.98 0.09 0.05
N ILE A 80 6.69 -0.28 0.08
CA ILE A 80 5.97 -0.85 -1.06
C ILE A 80 4.81 0.09 -1.38
N ALA A 81 4.90 0.79 -2.51
CA ALA A 81 3.84 1.66 -2.99
C ALA A 81 2.82 0.84 -3.80
N ASN A 82 1.55 0.95 -3.43
CA ASN A 82 0.44 0.22 -4.02
C ASN A 82 -0.61 1.19 -4.59
N HIS A 83 -1.27 0.73 -5.64
CA HIS A 83 -2.51 1.31 -6.14
C HIS A 83 -3.27 0.19 -6.86
N TRP A 84 -4.16 -0.52 -6.17
CA TRP A 84 -4.80 -1.73 -6.70
C TRP A 84 -5.95 -1.41 -7.67
N ASN A 85 -6.61 -2.43 -8.22
CA ASN A 85 -7.75 -2.21 -9.11
C ASN A 85 -8.94 -1.63 -8.34
N SER A 86 -9.61 -0.65 -8.97
CA SER A 86 -10.77 0.03 -8.37
C SER A 86 -11.90 -0.94 -8.06
N LYS A 87 -12.83 -0.48 -7.21
CA LYS A 87 -14.11 -1.17 -6.93
C LYS A 87 -15.13 -1.08 -8.07
N ASN A 88 -14.78 -0.46 -9.20
CA ASN A 88 -15.64 -0.41 -10.39
C ASN A 88 -15.99 -1.83 -10.87
N GLY A 89 -17.28 -2.06 -11.13
CA GLY A 89 -17.83 -3.37 -11.46
C GLY A 89 -18.42 -4.13 -10.26
N ASP A 90 -18.26 -3.61 -9.04
CA ASP A 90 -19.02 -4.07 -7.88
C ASP A 90 -20.45 -3.47 -7.91
N ASP A 91 -21.43 -4.20 -7.36
CA ASP A 91 -22.77 -3.65 -7.14
C ASP A 91 -22.73 -2.49 -6.12
N ALA A 92 -23.65 -1.54 -6.25
CA ALA A 92 -23.82 -0.47 -5.27
C ALA A 92 -24.26 -1.05 -3.91
N LEU A 93 -23.68 -0.56 -2.82
CA LEU A 93 -23.97 -1.01 -1.45
C LEU A 93 -25.47 -0.93 -1.11
N PHE A 94 -26.12 0.16 -1.53
CA PHE A 94 -27.57 0.40 -1.38
C PHE A 94 -28.31 0.26 -2.71
N GLY A 95 -27.97 -0.77 -3.49
CA GLY A 95 -28.54 -1.05 -4.80
C GLY A 95 -29.68 -2.10 -4.79
N LYS A 96 -30.31 -2.27 -5.96
CA LYS A 96 -31.40 -3.23 -6.19
C LYS A 96 -31.00 -4.71 -6.09
N ASN A 97 -29.71 -5.01 -6.33
CA ASN A 97 -29.18 -6.37 -6.28
C ASN A 97 -28.66 -6.64 -4.87
N GLN A 98 -29.22 -7.66 -4.19
CA GLN A 98 -28.80 -8.06 -2.85
C GLN A 98 -28.77 -9.61 -2.76
N PRO A 99 -27.74 -10.22 -2.15
CA PRO A 99 -26.54 -9.57 -1.60
C PRO A 99 -25.68 -8.95 -2.71
N VAL A 100 -24.88 -7.93 -2.35
CA VAL A 100 -23.99 -7.24 -3.30
C VAL A 100 -23.01 -8.22 -3.96
N ASN A 101 -22.85 -8.13 -5.27
CA ASN A 101 -21.80 -8.84 -5.99
C ASN A 101 -20.53 -7.98 -6.07
N LEU A 102 -19.43 -8.46 -5.47
CA LEU A 102 -18.13 -7.79 -5.48
C LEU A 102 -17.23 -8.38 -6.59
N GLY A 103 -17.61 -8.17 -7.85
CA GLY A 103 -16.91 -8.75 -9.00
C GLY A 103 -15.43 -8.38 -9.10
N SER A 104 -15.06 -7.17 -8.67
CA SER A 104 -13.69 -6.64 -8.75
C SER A 104 -12.78 -7.12 -7.60
N GLU A 105 -13.34 -7.61 -6.49
CA GLU A 105 -12.59 -8.00 -5.27
C GLU A 105 -11.64 -9.17 -5.54
N LYS A 106 -12.05 -10.12 -6.38
CA LYS A 106 -11.24 -11.31 -6.72
C LYS A 106 -9.85 -10.94 -7.25
N GLN A 107 -9.76 -9.91 -8.08
CA GLN A 107 -8.48 -9.42 -8.59
C GLN A 107 -7.62 -8.80 -7.47
N ARG A 108 -8.23 -8.02 -6.55
CA ARG A 108 -7.51 -7.46 -5.39
C ARG A 108 -6.97 -8.55 -4.49
N VAL A 109 -7.70 -9.66 -4.30
CA VAL A 109 -7.19 -10.82 -3.54
C VAL A 109 -5.95 -11.43 -4.20
N GLU A 110 -5.94 -11.60 -5.53
CA GLU A 110 -4.76 -12.14 -6.23
C GLU A 110 -3.56 -11.17 -6.21
N ILE A 111 -3.81 -9.86 -6.31
CA ILE A 111 -2.77 -8.84 -6.10
C ILE A 111 -2.22 -8.93 -4.67
N ALA A 112 -3.09 -9.02 -3.66
CA ALA A 112 -2.70 -9.14 -2.26
C ALA A 112 -1.82 -10.37 -2.03
N LYS A 113 -2.14 -11.52 -2.64
CA LYS A 113 -1.29 -12.72 -2.59
C LYS A 113 0.10 -12.46 -3.19
N ALA A 114 0.20 -11.75 -4.30
CA ALA A 114 1.50 -11.43 -4.91
C ALA A 114 2.37 -10.54 -4.00
N VAL A 115 1.78 -9.51 -3.39
CA VAL A 115 2.49 -8.64 -2.44
C VAL A 115 2.85 -9.39 -1.15
N SER A 116 1.93 -10.19 -0.61
CA SER A 116 2.14 -11.02 0.58
C SER A 116 3.25 -12.06 0.39
N ARG A 117 3.34 -12.70 -0.79
CA ARG A 117 4.47 -13.58 -1.13
C ARG A 117 5.81 -12.84 -1.13
N PHE A 118 5.86 -11.62 -1.65
CA PHE A 118 7.08 -10.80 -1.61
C PHE A 118 7.46 -10.44 -0.17
N VAL A 119 6.50 -10.04 0.67
CA VAL A 119 6.72 -9.81 2.10
C VAL A 119 7.25 -11.07 2.78
N THR A 120 6.67 -12.23 2.49
CA THR A 120 7.11 -13.53 3.02
C THR A 120 8.56 -13.81 2.64
N GLN A 121 8.95 -13.60 1.38
CA GLN A 121 10.32 -13.76 0.93
C GLN A 121 11.30 -12.86 1.68
N VAL A 122 10.96 -11.57 1.87
CA VAL A 122 11.78 -10.65 2.66
C VAL A 122 11.92 -11.17 4.10
N LYS A 123 10.82 -11.59 4.71
CA LYS A 123 10.79 -12.06 6.10
C LYS A 123 11.52 -13.39 6.31
N GLN A 124 11.60 -14.25 5.30
CA GLN A 124 12.39 -15.49 5.35
C GLN A 124 13.89 -15.22 5.44
N ASP A 125 14.43 -14.28 4.66
CA ASP A 125 15.85 -13.89 4.71
C ASP A 125 16.15 -12.95 5.89
N ASN A 126 15.20 -12.08 6.23
CA ASN A 126 15.32 -11.13 7.34
C ASN A 126 14.01 -11.04 8.16
N PRO A 127 13.86 -11.87 9.22
CA PRO A 127 12.67 -11.86 10.08
C PRO A 127 12.37 -10.50 10.72
N LYS A 128 13.41 -9.69 10.94
CA LYS A 128 13.32 -8.35 11.54
C LYS A 128 13.23 -7.21 10.51
N ALA A 129 13.00 -7.52 9.24
CA ALA A 129 12.89 -6.50 8.19
C ALA A 129 11.78 -5.50 8.52
N ASN A 130 12.07 -4.21 8.35
CA ASN A 130 11.11 -3.13 8.51
C ASN A 130 10.40 -2.91 7.18
N ILE A 131 9.15 -3.36 7.06
CA ILE A 131 8.38 -3.29 5.82
C ILE A 131 7.17 -2.39 6.03
N VAL A 132 6.93 -1.49 5.08
CA VAL A 132 5.77 -0.59 5.04
C VAL A 132 5.13 -0.72 3.66
N ALA A 133 3.96 -1.34 3.59
CA ALA A 133 3.12 -1.35 2.40
C ALA A 133 2.07 -0.23 2.54
N LEU A 134 2.01 0.68 1.57
CA LEU A 134 1.16 1.86 1.64
C LEU A 134 0.55 2.22 0.29
N GLY A 135 -0.51 3.03 0.33
CA GLY A 135 -1.19 3.58 -0.85
C GLY A 135 -2.66 3.18 -0.88
N ASP A 136 -3.25 3.26 -2.08
CA ASP A 136 -4.65 2.93 -2.33
C ASP A 136 -4.82 1.43 -2.60
N PHE A 137 -5.43 0.71 -1.65
CA PHE A 137 -5.72 -0.71 -1.76
C PHE A 137 -7.11 -0.98 -2.35
N ASN A 138 -7.93 0.06 -2.52
CA ASN A 138 -9.30 -0.01 -3.03
C ASN A 138 -10.19 -1.01 -2.28
N ASP A 139 -9.93 -1.24 -1.00
CA ASP A 139 -10.80 -2.07 -0.18
C ASP A 139 -10.63 -1.80 1.30
N PHE A 140 -11.63 -2.21 2.08
CA PHE A 140 -11.71 -1.91 3.50
C PHE A 140 -10.72 -2.75 4.33
N GLN A 141 -10.34 -2.25 5.51
CA GLN A 141 -9.43 -2.90 6.45
C GLN A 141 -9.90 -4.29 6.92
N TRP A 142 -11.22 -4.58 6.86
CA TRP A 142 -11.77 -5.90 7.21
C TRP A 142 -11.97 -6.83 6.01
N SER A 143 -11.73 -6.35 4.79
CA SER A 143 -11.98 -7.08 3.54
C SER A 143 -11.00 -8.24 3.32
N GLN A 144 -11.34 -9.15 2.42
CA GLN A 144 -10.49 -10.30 2.13
C GLN A 144 -9.12 -9.90 1.54
N PRO A 145 -9.01 -8.91 0.63
CA PRO A 145 -7.71 -8.46 0.13
C PRO A 145 -6.76 -7.97 1.22
N LEU A 146 -7.21 -7.14 2.16
CA LEU A 146 -6.36 -6.61 3.23
C LEU A 146 -5.94 -7.72 4.20
N LYS A 147 -6.86 -8.59 4.63
CA LYS A 147 -6.53 -9.79 5.43
C LYS A 147 -5.51 -10.70 4.75
N THR A 148 -5.59 -10.83 3.43
CA THR A 148 -4.65 -11.64 2.63
C THR A 148 -3.26 -11.01 2.58
N LEU A 149 -3.17 -9.67 2.50
CA LEU A 149 -1.92 -8.94 2.58
C LEU A 149 -1.29 -9.03 3.98
N GLU A 150 -2.10 -8.85 5.03
CA GLU A 150 -1.63 -8.91 6.42
C GLU A 150 -1.03 -10.27 6.77
N GLY A 151 -1.76 -11.34 6.44
CA GLY A 151 -1.39 -12.70 6.79
C GLY A 151 -1.08 -12.80 8.29
N ASN A 152 0.09 -13.34 8.62
CA ASN A 152 0.60 -13.37 10.00
C ASN A 152 1.85 -12.49 10.20
N GLN A 153 2.20 -11.65 9.22
CA GLN A 153 3.49 -10.95 9.18
C GLN A 153 3.36 -9.42 9.23
N MET A 154 2.19 -8.89 8.87
CA MET A 154 1.93 -7.47 8.79
C MET A 154 0.63 -7.13 9.55
N THR A 155 0.50 -5.85 9.91
CA THR A 155 -0.64 -5.27 10.63
C THR A 155 -1.07 -4.00 9.91
N ASP A 156 -2.36 -3.88 9.62
CA ASP A 156 -2.96 -2.64 9.10
C ASP A 156 -3.16 -1.60 10.21
N LEU A 157 -2.48 -0.46 10.08
CA LEU A 157 -2.54 0.62 11.07
C LEU A 157 -3.88 1.38 11.05
N VAL A 158 -4.71 1.26 10.02
CA VAL A 158 -6.05 1.89 9.99
C VAL A 158 -6.90 1.40 11.18
N ASN A 159 -6.69 0.16 11.63
CA ASN A 159 -7.37 -0.39 12.81
C ASN A 159 -6.97 0.30 14.13
N SER A 160 -5.90 1.09 14.15
CA SER A 160 -5.45 1.86 15.33
C SER A 160 -6.07 3.27 15.43
N VAL A 161 -6.64 3.78 14.33
CA VAL A 161 -7.29 5.09 14.25
C VAL A 161 -8.68 5.01 14.93
N PRO A 162 -9.22 6.05 15.57
CA PRO A 162 -10.60 6.05 16.06
C PRO A 162 -11.61 5.71 14.96
N GLN A 163 -12.64 4.92 15.27
CA GLN A 163 -13.55 4.38 14.24
C GLN A 163 -14.21 5.47 13.38
N ASN A 164 -14.56 6.62 13.97
CA ASN A 164 -15.18 7.75 13.30
C ASN A 164 -14.22 8.55 12.39
N GLU A 165 -12.92 8.25 12.42
CA GLU A 165 -11.88 8.90 11.61
C GLU A 165 -11.28 7.93 10.57
N ARG A 166 -11.76 6.68 10.50
CA ARG A 166 -11.28 5.65 9.57
C ARG A 166 -11.84 5.83 8.17
N TYR A 167 -11.45 6.90 7.48
CA TYR A 167 -11.77 7.09 6.08
C TYR A 167 -10.75 7.98 5.38
N SER A 168 -10.58 7.73 4.09
CA SER A 168 -9.79 8.58 3.21
C SER A 168 -10.58 9.05 1.99
N TYR A 169 -11.79 8.52 1.77
CA TYR A 169 -12.56 8.75 0.56
C TYR A 169 -14.06 8.77 0.88
N VAL A 170 -14.82 9.67 0.24
CA VAL A 170 -16.28 9.75 0.38
C VAL A 170 -16.93 9.50 -0.99
N TYR A 171 -17.77 8.46 -1.07
CA TYR A 171 -18.47 8.10 -2.30
C TYR A 171 -19.94 7.79 -2.06
N GLN A 172 -20.81 8.48 -2.78
CA GLN A 172 -22.27 8.36 -2.67
C GLN A 172 -22.75 8.47 -1.20
N GLY A 173 -22.17 9.39 -0.44
CA GLY A 173 -22.50 9.62 0.97
C GLY A 173 -21.90 8.61 1.95
N ASN A 174 -21.02 7.70 1.51
CA ASN A 174 -20.34 6.74 2.37
C ASN A 174 -18.87 7.09 2.52
N SER A 175 -18.42 7.27 3.76
CA SER A 175 -17.00 7.36 4.10
C SER A 175 -16.35 5.97 4.03
N GLN A 176 -15.20 5.88 3.36
CA GLN A 176 -14.51 4.64 3.04
C GLN A 176 -13.02 4.74 3.38
N SER A 177 -12.47 3.70 4.02
CA SER A 177 -11.03 3.48 4.12
C SER A 177 -10.57 2.72 2.87
N LEU A 178 -10.01 3.44 1.89
CA LEU A 178 -9.40 2.82 0.69
C LEU A 178 -7.88 2.91 0.71
N ASP A 179 -7.34 3.91 1.40
CA ASP A 179 -5.91 4.10 1.60
C ASP A 179 -5.49 3.49 2.93
N HIS A 180 -4.39 2.72 2.90
CA HIS A 180 -3.90 2.03 4.10
C HIS A 180 -2.40 2.22 4.26
N VAL A 181 -1.96 2.03 5.51
CA VAL A 181 -0.56 1.82 5.86
C VAL A 181 -0.47 0.51 6.63
N VAL A 182 0.06 -0.51 5.97
CA VAL A 182 0.21 -1.87 6.49
C VAL A 182 1.69 -2.11 6.78
N VAL A 183 2.05 -2.32 8.05
CA VAL A 183 3.45 -2.42 8.49
C VAL A 183 3.78 -3.80 9.00
N SER A 184 5.04 -4.21 8.90
CA SER A 184 5.48 -5.48 9.49
C SER A 184 5.22 -5.52 11.00
N ASN A 185 4.88 -6.67 11.56
CA ASN A 185 4.47 -6.81 12.97
C ASN A 185 5.49 -6.27 13.98
N ASN A 186 6.79 -6.34 13.68
CA ASN A 186 7.84 -5.75 14.53
C ASN A 186 7.89 -4.21 14.50
N LEU A 187 7.23 -3.56 13.54
CA LEU A 187 7.07 -2.11 13.45
C LEU A 187 5.76 -1.62 14.06
N ALA A 188 4.71 -2.44 14.05
CA ALA A 188 3.36 -2.00 14.42
C ALA A 188 3.29 -1.34 15.82
N PRO A 189 3.90 -1.89 16.89
CA PRO A 189 3.90 -1.26 18.22
C PRO A 189 4.66 0.07 18.29
N HIS A 190 5.49 0.36 17.29
CA HIS A 190 6.34 1.54 17.19
C HIS A 190 5.88 2.49 16.09
N SER A 191 4.63 2.37 15.66
CA SER A 191 4.04 3.15 14.60
C SER A 191 2.79 3.89 15.09
N LYS A 192 2.55 5.08 14.55
CA LYS A 192 1.29 5.83 14.72
C LYS A 192 0.80 6.27 13.35
N LEU A 193 -0.49 6.15 13.12
CA LEU A 193 -1.15 6.60 11.89
C LEU A 193 -2.14 7.72 12.25
N ASP A 194 -2.19 8.71 11.37
CA ASP A 194 -3.22 9.75 11.35
C ASP A 194 -3.81 9.83 9.93
N MET A 195 -5.13 9.99 9.83
CA MET A 195 -5.86 10.18 8.57
C MET A 195 -6.25 11.65 8.50
N VAL A 196 -5.54 12.41 7.67
CA VAL A 196 -5.58 13.87 7.73
C VAL A 196 -6.72 14.37 6.83
N HIS A 197 -7.88 14.65 7.42
CA HIS A 197 -9.09 15.08 6.72
C HIS A 197 -8.99 16.51 6.17
N VAL A 198 -8.38 16.65 5.00
CA VAL A 198 -8.16 17.94 4.31
C VAL A 198 -8.75 17.97 2.90
N ASN A 199 -9.26 16.84 2.42
CA ASN A 199 -9.72 16.65 1.05
C ASN A 199 -11.12 16.03 0.98
N SER A 200 -11.33 14.84 1.56
CA SER A 200 -12.48 13.98 1.22
C SER A 200 -13.84 14.60 1.63
N ASP A 201 -13.86 15.39 2.69
CA ASP A 201 -15.04 16.13 3.17
C ASP A 201 -15.37 17.41 2.37
N PHE A 202 -14.44 17.86 1.52
CA PHE A 202 -14.59 19.10 0.77
C PHE A 202 -15.01 18.83 -0.67
N THR A 203 -15.53 19.86 -1.33
CA THR A 203 -15.87 19.80 -2.76
C THR A 203 -14.72 20.33 -3.62
N ASP A 204 -14.73 20.03 -4.93
CA ASP A 204 -13.80 20.63 -5.89
C ASP A 204 -13.91 22.17 -5.87
N MET A 205 -15.13 22.71 -5.75
CA MET A 205 -15.37 24.16 -5.65
C MET A 205 -14.80 24.78 -4.37
N SER A 206 -14.67 23.98 -3.30
CA SER A 206 -14.04 24.39 -2.04
C SER A 206 -12.51 24.34 -2.09
N GLY A 207 -11.92 23.97 -3.23
CA GLY A 207 -10.48 24.00 -3.45
C GLY A 207 -9.73 22.77 -2.96
N ARG A 208 -10.40 21.62 -2.78
CA ARG A 208 -9.70 20.37 -2.43
C ARG A 208 -8.68 20.00 -3.50
N ALA A 209 -7.55 19.45 -3.08
CA ALA A 209 -6.47 19.09 -4.00
C ALA A 209 -6.63 17.66 -4.57
N SER A 210 -7.43 16.83 -3.90
CA SER A 210 -7.64 15.41 -4.18
C SER A 210 -9.03 15.01 -3.70
N ASP A 211 -9.60 13.94 -4.23
CA ASP A 211 -10.79 13.28 -3.69
C ASP A 211 -10.47 12.32 -2.53
N HIS A 212 -9.18 12.00 -2.35
CA HIS A 212 -8.66 11.23 -1.23
C HIS A 212 -7.91 12.10 -0.20
N ASP A 213 -8.06 11.78 1.09
CA ASP A 213 -7.24 12.31 2.18
C ASP A 213 -5.86 11.64 2.26
N PRO A 214 -4.79 12.41 2.55
CA PRO A 214 -3.49 11.84 2.81
C PRO A 214 -3.44 11.12 4.17
N LEU A 215 -2.74 9.99 4.20
CA LEU A 215 -2.38 9.29 5.42
C LEU A 215 -0.97 9.70 5.89
N LEU A 216 -0.84 10.01 7.18
CA LEU A 216 0.43 10.34 7.81
C LEU A 216 0.83 9.25 8.79
N VAL A 217 1.92 8.53 8.49
CA VAL A 217 2.50 7.54 9.41
C VAL A 217 3.79 8.04 10.03
N GLN A 218 3.91 7.92 11.34
CA GLN A 218 5.15 8.08 12.09
C GLN A 218 5.70 6.70 12.48
N LEU A 219 6.98 6.46 12.19
CA LEU A 219 7.69 5.21 12.53
C LEU A 219 8.85 5.49 13.49
N ASP A 220 8.90 4.81 14.63
CA ASP A 220 10.04 4.83 15.54
C ASP A 220 10.95 3.62 15.33
N LEU A 221 11.99 3.82 14.51
CA LEU A 221 12.95 2.76 14.16
C LEU A 221 14.07 2.56 15.20
N LEU A 222 14.19 3.43 16.20
CA LEU A 222 15.27 3.36 17.19
C LEU A 222 14.91 2.49 18.38
N HIS A 223 13.61 2.35 18.67
CA HIS A 223 13.12 1.64 19.85
C HIS A 223 12.53 0.25 19.57
N LEU A 224 12.79 -0.33 18.40
CA LEU A 224 12.29 -1.66 17.97
C LEU A 224 12.61 -2.82 18.93
N ASN A 225 13.54 -2.63 19.88
CA ASN A 225 13.95 -3.65 20.85
C ASN A 225 13.60 -3.29 22.31
N LYS A 226 13.01 -2.12 22.59
CA LYS A 226 12.56 -1.81 23.95
C LYS A 226 11.23 -2.53 24.14
N LYS A 227 11.24 -3.60 24.94
CA LYS A 227 10.01 -4.15 25.50
C LYS A 227 9.40 -3.05 26.37
N ASN A 228 8.14 -2.70 26.12
CA ASN A 228 7.32 -1.96 27.07
C ASN A 228 7.17 -2.79 28.35
#